data_AF-A0A6N9RBN7-F1
#
_entry.id   AF-A0A6N9RBN7-F1
#
_cell.length_a   1.000
_cell.length_b   1.000
_cell.length_c   1.000
_cell.angle_alpha   90.00
_cell.angle_beta   90.00
_cell.angle_gamma   90.00
#
_symmetry.space_group_name_H-M   'P 1'
#
loop_
_entity.id
_entity.type
_entity.pdbx_description
1 polymer ?
#
loop_
_entity_poly.entity_id
_entity_poly.type
_entity_poly.pdbx_seq_one_letter_code
_entity_poly.pdbx_strand_id
1 'polypeptide(L)'
;MTLKFSSAAMKAMGYKEFTEAEAISASFSSITIYQVKGISLEANSTEISSGTIARVDYRLAISSSINAACTALLQDNFTDDEEKWKIDSNCQGPFVLIQIGPTPEHKCANGHIAVEKDGSIITYDCFPTVRAELAELESRVLPPIISALTCVFNVDTHYVVFKKITSLFTGKTSSGILVRDTRIEFRAEGLVSYKQANQQVAEKLDLVKNLASTLNPKASRFFSLGLSEIDQLKKFLYFFLELEIETHAAFGRINHETEIKKLLDKNGLPITKLIQIQLTGLKNIYDKFIWCATCEWPEISDSDITEFKLLKKERDNIAHGSTSEPPPGFALRAEKLAHKILWLAKN
;
A
#
# COMPACT_ATOMS: atom_id res chain seq x y z
N MET A 1 10.65 20.18 -7.13
CA MET A 1 10.96 21.38 -7.94
C MET A 1 10.05 21.32 -9.15
N THR A 2 9.07 22.23 -9.24
CA THR A 2 8.04 22.21 -10.28
C THR A 2 8.59 22.94 -11.51
N LEU A 3 8.81 22.23 -12.62
CA LEU A 3 9.15 22.86 -13.89
C LEU A 3 7.89 23.52 -14.45
N LYS A 4 7.84 24.86 -14.41
CA LYS A 4 6.81 25.64 -15.10
C LYS A 4 7.27 25.90 -16.53
N PHE A 5 6.51 25.41 -17.51
CA PHE A 5 6.77 25.73 -18.91
C PHE A 5 6.27 27.15 -19.24
N SER A 6 6.95 27.82 -20.17
CA SER A 6 6.49 29.12 -20.68
C SER A 6 5.28 28.93 -21.61
N SER A 7 4.42 29.95 -21.73
CA SER A 7 3.24 29.90 -22.62
C SER A 7 3.61 29.64 -24.09
N ALA A 8 4.79 30.10 -24.53
CA ALA A 8 5.34 29.80 -25.85
C ALA A 8 5.71 28.31 -26.02
N ALA A 9 6.28 27.68 -24.99
CA ALA A 9 6.57 26.25 -25.00
C ALA A 9 5.27 25.40 -24.98
N MET A 10 4.26 25.85 -24.22
CA MET A 10 2.94 25.19 -24.16
C MET A 10 2.22 25.24 -25.51
N LYS A 11 2.23 26.39 -26.21
CA LYS A 11 1.67 26.51 -27.56
C LYS A 11 2.41 25.64 -28.58
N ALA A 12 3.74 25.57 -28.49
CA ALA A 12 4.54 24.70 -29.36
C ALA A 12 4.26 23.20 -29.13
N MET A 13 3.81 22.82 -27.93
CA MET A 13 3.38 21.46 -27.57
C MET A 13 1.91 21.16 -27.91
N GLY A 14 1.18 22.11 -28.52
CA GLY A 14 -0.20 21.92 -28.97
C GLY A 14 -1.29 22.31 -27.95
N TYR A 15 -0.92 22.94 -26.84
CA TYR A 15 -1.89 23.42 -25.85
C TYR A 15 -2.46 24.80 -26.22
N LYS A 16 -3.77 24.97 -26.07
CA LYS A 16 -4.46 26.26 -26.11
C LYS A 16 -4.91 26.69 -24.70
N GLU A 17 -5.01 27.99 -24.46
CA GLU A 17 -5.68 28.48 -23.25
C GLU A 17 -7.20 28.28 -23.37
N PHE A 18 -7.87 28.08 -22.23
CA PHE A 18 -9.33 28.07 -22.19
C PHE A 18 -9.89 29.41 -22.70
N THR A 19 -10.94 29.34 -23.51
CA THR A 19 -11.76 30.53 -23.82
C THR A 19 -12.80 30.76 -22.71
N GLU A 20 -13.29 31.99 -22.52
CA GLU A 20 -14.21 32.36 -21.41
C GLU A 20 -15.51 31.52 -21.34
N ALA A 21 -15.87 30.81 -22.41
CA ALA A 21 -17.03 29.92 -22.49
C ALA A 21 -16.70 28.42 -22.37
N GLU A 22 -15.43 28.03 -22.34
CA GLU A 22 -15.01 26.64 -22.22
C GLU A 22 -14.80 26.28 -20.75
N ALA A 23 -15.58 25.31 -20.25
CA ALA A 23 -15.37 24.71 -18.95
C ALA A 23 -15.38 23.18 -19.09
N ILE A 24 -14.37 22.51 -18.52
CA ILE A 24 -14.36 21.05 -18.41
C ILE A 24 -14.90 20.67 -17.05
N SER A 25 -15.86 19.76 -17.05
CA SER A 25 -16.33 19.08 -15.84
C SER A 25 -15.92 17.61 -15.94
N ALA A 26 -15.14 17.13 -14.96
CA ALA A 26 -14.64 15.76 -14.95
C ALA A 26 -14.50 15.22 -13.52
N SER A 27 -14.75 13.91 -13.37
CA SER A 27 -14.45 13.13 -12.17
C SER A 27 -13.12 12.42 -12.34
N PHE A 28 -12.26 12.43 -11.33
CA PHE A 28 -10.89 11.92 -11.45
C PHE A 28 -10.66 10.66 -10.63
N SER A 29 -9.78 9.80 -11.12
CA SER A 29 -9.28 8.64 -10.40
C SER A 29 -7.76 8.58 -10.53
N SER A 30 -7.12 8.11 -9.46
CA SER A 30 -5.69 7.80 -9.52
C SER A 30 -5.51 6.31 -9.75
N ILE A 31 -4.46 5.96 -10.49
CA ILE A 31 -4.08 4.56 -10.72
C ILE A 31 -2.62 4.43 -10.35
N THR A 32 -2.34 3.59 -9.36
CA THR A 32 -0.97 3.26 -9.02
C THR A 32 -0.62 1.88 -9.54
N ILE A 33 0.47 1.81 -10.31
CA ILE A 33 0.96 0.58 -10.92
C ILE A 33 2.11 0.02 -10.09
N TYR A 34 2.00 -1.26 -9.76
CA TYR A 34 3.02 -2.03 -9.07
C TYR A 34 3.49 -3.18 -9.96
N GLN A 35 4.79 -3.40 -10.00
CA GLN A 35 5.38 -4.65 -10.44
C GLN A 35 5.25 -5.66 -9.29
N VAL A 36 4.70 -6.85 -9.57
CA VAL A 36 4.74 -7.95 -8.62
C VAL A 36 5.95 -8.81 -8.93
N LYS A 37 6.91 -8.82 -8.02
CA LYS A 37 8.11 -9.64 -8.11
C LYS A 37 7.93 -10.89 -7.26
N GLY A 38 8.48 -12.01 -7.70
CA GLY A 38 8.37 -13.28 -6.99
C GLY A 38 7.30 -14.19 -7.61
N ILE A 39 6.23 -13.69 -8.22
CA ILE A 39 5.24 -14.53 -8.90
C ILE A 39 5.28 -14.35 -10.43
N SER A 40 4.74 -15.31 -11.17
CA SER A 40 4.44 -15.23 -12.59
C SER A 40 3.05 -15.77 -12.85
N LEU A 41 2.32 -15.11 -13.74
CA LEU A 41 0.94 -15.45 -14.08
C LEU A 41 0.89 -16.19 -15.41
N GLU A 42 -0.21 -16.87 -15.67
CA GLU A 42 -0.49 -17.37 -17.00
C GLU A 42 -0.64 -16.21 -17.99
N ALA A 43 -0.20 -16.43 -19.23
CA ALA A 43 -0.30 -15.40 -20.25
C ALA A 43 -1.77 -15.00 -20.47
N ASN A 44 -2.02 -13.70 -20.56
CA ASN A 44 -3.34 -13.09 -20.77
C ASN A 44 -4.34 -13.28 -19.61
N SER A 45 -3.91 -13.72 -18.43
CA SER A 45 -4.79 -13.71 -17.28
C SER A 45 -4.92 -12.29 -16.71
N THR A 46 -6.14 -11.90 -16.41
CA THR A 46 -6.45 -10.62 -15.76
C THR A 46 -7.55 -10.87 -14.75
N GLU A 47 -7.22 -10.71 -13.48
CA GLU A 47 -8.16 -10.83 -12.38
C GLU A 47 -8.46 -9.45 -11.80
N ILE A 48 -9.72 -9.20 -11.49
CA ILE A 48 -10.20 -7.90 -10.99
C ILE A 48 -10.89 -8.12 -9.65
N SER A 49 -10.61 -7.27 -8.69
CA SER A 49 -11.35 -7.18 -7.43
C SER A 49 -11.72 -5.73 -7.14
N SER A 50 -12.76 -5.54 -6.34
CA SER A 50 -13.22 -4.22 -5.92
C SER A 50 -13.68 -4.25 -4.47
N GLY A 51 -13.47 -3.13 -3.79
CA GLY A 51 -13.82 -2.98 -2.39
C GLY A 51 -13.85 -1.52 -1.96
N THR A 52 -14.09 -1.33 -0.67
CA THR A 52 -14.20 0.01 -0.06
C THR A 52 -13.34 0.02 1.20
N ILE A 53 -12.44 1.00 1.33
CA ILE A 53 -11.60 1.22 2.51
C ILE A 53 -11.76 2.67 2.93
N ALA A 54 -12.00 2.91 4.23
CA ALA A 54 -12.20 4.27 4.75
C ALA A 54 -13.27 5.09 3.98
N ARG A 55 -14.34 4.42 3.50
CA ARG A 55 -15.42 4.99 2.66
C ARG A 55 -14.97 5.47 1.27
N VAL A 56 -13.81 5.01 0.80
CA VAL A 56 -13.30 5.26 -0.54
C VAL A 56 -13.33 3.96 -1.31
N ASP A 57 -13.98 3.98 -2.47
CA ASP A 57 -14.01 2.84 -3.36
C ASP A 57 -12.68 2.70 -4.09
N TYR A 58 -12.25 1.44 -4.24
CA TYR A 58 -11.07 1.08 -5.01
C TYR A 58 -11.36 -0.12 -5.90
N ARG A 59 -10.64 -0.18 -7.01
CA ARG A 59 -10.60 -1.34 -7.90
C ARG A 59 -9.16 -1.79 -8.06
N LEU A 60 -8.95 -3.09 -8.09
CA LEU A 60 -7.65 -3.71 -8.22
C LEU A 60 -7.68 -4.65 -9.41
N ALA A 61 -6.68 -4.58 -10.28
CA ALA A 61 -6.46 -5.56 -11.33
C ALA A 61 -5.04 -6.14 -11.21
N ILE A 62 -4.92 -7.45 -11.41
CA ILE A 62 -3.62 -8.14 -11.52
C ILE A 62 -3.56 -8.85 -12.86
N SER A 63 -2.49 -8.63 -13.62
CA SER A 63 -2.36 -9.19 -14.97
C SER A 63 -0.91 -9.42 -15.37
N SER A 64 -0.69 -10.31 -16.32
CA SER A 64 0.61 -10.45 -16.99
C SER A 64 0.93 -9.24 -17.89
N SER A 65 -0.08 -8.49 -18.35
CA SER A 65 0.04 -7.32 -19.23
C SER A 65 -0.50 -6.05 -18.58
N ILE A 66 0.23 -4.94 -18.72
CA ILE A 66 -0.22 -3.65 -18.20
C ILE A 66 -1.41 -3.11 -18.99
N ASN A 67 -1.43 -3.31 -20.32
CA ASN A 67 -2.54 -2.87 -21.17
C ASN A 67 -3.80 -3.67 -20.88
N ALA A 68 -3.70 -4.98 -20.63
CA ALA A 68 -4.84 -5.81 -20.23
C ALA A 68 -5.44 -5.34 -18.89
N ALA A 69 -4.60 -5.07 -17.90
CA ALA A 69 -5.05 -4.53 -16.60
C ALA A 69 -5.66 -3.12 -16.72
N CYS A 70 -5.07 -2.23 -17.53
CA CYS A 70 -5.61 -0.90 -17.77
C CYS A 70 -6.94 -0.95 -18.51
N THR A 71 -7.08 -1.83 -19.51
CA THR A 71 -8.33 -2.01 -20.26
C THR A 71 -9.43 -2.51 -19.32
N ALA A 72 -9.11 -3.44 -18.43
CA ALA A 72 -10.03 -3.96 -17.41
C ALA A 72 -10.53 -2.88 -16.43
N LEU A 73 -9.68 -1.92 -16.06
CA LEU A 73 -10.02 -0.86 -15.10
C LEU A 73 -10.65 0.37 -15.77
N LEU A 74 -10.04 0.86 -16.84
CA LEU A 74 -10.37 2.14 -17.49
C LEU A 74 -11.07 2.02 -18.84
N GLN A 75 -11.08 0.84 -19.46
CA GLN A 75 -11.46 0.62 -20.86
C GLN A 75 -10.53 1.36 -21.84
N ASP A 76 -9.26 1.49 -21.47
CA ASP A 76 -8.24 2.16 -22.28
C ASP A 76 -6.87 1.46 -22.13
N ASN A 77 -6.02 1.60 -23.14
CA ASN A 77 -4.65 1.09 -23.11
C ASN A 77 -3.73 2.04 -22.35
N PHE A 78 -2.73 1.48 -21.67
CA PHE A 78 -1.73 2.28 -20.96
C PHE A 78 -0.73 2.93 -21.92
N THR A 79 -0.27 2.15 -22.91
CA THR A 79 0.73 2.55 -23.90
C THR A 79 0.43 1.87 -25.23
N ASP A 80 0.77 2.54 -26.33
CA ASP A 80 0.62 2.00 -27.69
C ASP A 80 1.55 0.79 -27.93
N ASP A 81 2.73 0.81 -27.29
CA ASP A 81 3.72 -0.27 -27.36
C ASP A 81 4.14 -0.68 -25.94
N GLU A 82 3.61 -1.79 -25.47
CA GLU A 82 3.86 -2.33 -24.13
C GLU A 82 5.28 -2.89 -24.00
N GLU A 83 5.81 -3.54 -25.04
CA GLU A 83 7.11 -4.17 -25.00
C GLU A 83 8.22 -3.13 -24.95
N LYS A 84 8.09 -2.07 -25.75
CA LYS A 84 8.99 -0.92 -25.66
C LYS A 84 8.93 -0.27 -24.27
N TRP A 85 7.73 -0.08 -23.71
CA TRP A 85 7.59 0.51 -22.39
C TRP A 85 8.22 -0.35 -21.28
N LYS A 86 8.10 -1.69 -21.37
CA LYS A 86 8.76 -2.62 -20.43
C LYS A 86 10.29 -2.52 -20.50
N ILE A 87 10.84 -2.43 -21.71
CA ILE A 87 12.28 -2.26 -21.94
C ILE A 87 12.74 -0.93 -21.34
N ASP A 88 12.07 0.16 -21.70
CA ASP A 88 12.41 1.49 -21.20
C ASP A 88 12.37 1.49 -19.67
N SER A 89 11.25 1.03 -19.09
CA SER A 89 10.98 1.00 -17.64
C SER A 89 11.78 -0.06 -16.87
N ASN A 90 12.55 -0.91 -17.56
CA ASN A 90 13.24 -2.07 -16.98
C ASN A 90 12.35 -2.89 -16.03
N CYS A 91 11.13 -3.19 -16.47
CA CYS A 91 10.11 -3.88 -15.69
C CYS A 91 9.63 -5.13 -16.45
N GLN A 92 9.41 -6.21 -15.72
CA GLN A 92 8.79 -7.43 -16.24
C GLN A 92 7.57 -7.77 -15.38
N GLY A 93 6.48 -8.16 -16.04
CA GLY A 93 5.25 -8.54 -15.36
C GLY A 93 5.45 -9.76 -14.44
N PRO A 94 4.46 -10.04 -13.58
CA PRO A 94 3.11 -9.49 -13.60
C PRO A 94 2.96 -8.12 -12.91
N PHE A 95 1.86 -7.43 -13.20
CA PHE A 95 1.55 -6.09 -12.72
C PHE A 95 0.27 -6.08 -11.88
N VAL A 96 0.25 -5.25 -10.84
CA VAL A 96 -0.95 -4.91 -10.06
C VAL A 96 -1.26 -3.44 -10.25
N LEU A 97 -2.49 -3.13 -10.65
CA LEU A 97 -2.99 -1.78 -10.80
C LEU A 97 -4.05 -1.54 -9.72
N ILE A 98 -3.89 -0.47 -8.95
CA ILE A 98 -4.85 -0.05 -7.93
C ILE A 98 -5.44 1.28 -8.37
N GLN A 99 -6.72 1.28 -8.72
CA GLN A 99 -7.51 2.46 -9.02
C GLN A 99 -8.21 2.95 -7.75
N ILE A 100 -8.07 4.24 -7.43
CA ILE A 100 -8.74 4.91 -6.30
C ILE A 100 -9.62 6.04 -6.82
N GLY A 101 -10.86 6.10 -6.32
CA GLY A 101 -11.89 7.02 -6.79
C GLY A 101 -12.99 6.30 -7.58
N PRO A 102 -13.83 7.04 -8.32
CA PRO A 102 -13.66 8.43 -8.74
C PRO A 102 -13.96 9.48 -7.65
N THR A 103 -13.37 10.68 -7.79
CA THR A 103 -13.75 11.88 -7.04
C THR A 103 -15.12 12.40 -7.50
N PRO A 104 -15.76 13.31 -6.74
CA PRO A 104 -16.85 14.12 -7.26
C PRO A 104 -16.44 14.87 -8.54
N GLU A 105 -17.43 15.35 -9.29
CA GLU A 105 -17.17 16.12 -10.50
C GLU A 105 -16.57 17.48 -10.15
N HIS A 106 -15.42 17.81 -10.75
CA HIS A 106 -14.76 19.11 -10.61
C HIS A 106 -14.83 19.87 -11.91
N LYS A 107 -15.08 21.19 -11.80
CA LYS A 107 -15.13 22.09 -12.94
C LYS A 107 -13.87 22.95 -12.99
N CYS A 108 -13.28 23.06 -14.18
CA CYS A 108 -12.21 24.00 -14.45
C CYS A 108 -12.51 24.80 -15.71
N ALA A 109 -12.34 26.11 -15.62
CA ALA A 109 -12.52 27.07 -16.71
C ALA A 109 -11.23 27.85 -17.04
N ASN A 110 -10.12 27.56 -16.33
CA ASN A 110 -8.86 28.30 -16.43
C ASN A 110 -7.69 27.32 -16.58
N GLY A 111 -6.75 27.61 -17.49
CA GLY A 111 -5.54 26.80 -17.68
C GLY A 111 -5.25 26.51 -19.15
N HIS A 112 -4.63 25.37 -19.43
CA HIS A 112 -4.24 24.96 -20.77
C HIS A 112 -4.83 23.59 -21.12
N ILE A 113 -5.42 23.49 -22.30
CA ILE A 113 -6.08 22.30 -22.84
C ILE A 113 -5.46 21.94 -24.20
N ALA A 114 -5.17 20.67 -24.41
CA ALA A 114 -4.90 20.09 -25.72
C ALA A 114 -5.91 18.96 -25.98
N VAL A 115 -6.34 18.82 -27.23
CA VAL A 115 -7.17 17.70 -27.66
C VAL A 115 -6.31 16.81 -28.53
N GLU A 116 -6.13 15.56 -28.13
CA GLU A 116 -5.38 14.59 -28.92
C GLU A 116 -6.19 14.10 -30.13
N LYS A 117 -5.51 13.45 -31.07
CA LYS A 117 -6.12 12.96 -32.33
C LYS A 117 -7.17 11.88 -32.10
N ASP A 118 -7.14 11.21 -30.96
CA ASP A 118 -8.11 10.20 -30.51
C ASP A 118 -9.34 10.82 -29.83
N GLY A 119 -9.37 12.15 -29.64
CA GLY A 119 -10.44 12.88 -28.97
C GLY A 119 -10.28 12.97 -27.45
N SER A 120 -9.19 12.46 -26.88
CA SER A 120 -8.88 12.62 -25.46
C SER A 120 -8.43 14.05 -25.15
N ILE A 121 -8.64 14.48 -23.90
CA ILE A 121 -8.29 15.84 -23.47
C ILE A 121 -7.08 15.78 -22.54
N ILE A 122 -6.01 16.49 -22.87
CA ILE A 122 -4.88 16.69 -21.97
C ILE A 122 -4.99 18.08 -21.37
N THR A 123 -5.00 18.14 -20.04
CA THR A 123 -4.97 19.41 -19.31
C THR A 123 -3.64 19.55 -18.58
N TYR A 124 -3.10 20.76 -18.52
CA TYR A 124 -1.90 21.05 -17.75
C TYR A 124 -2.22 21.98 -16.57
N ASP A 125 -1.98 21.47 -15.35
CA ASP A 125 -2.15 22.20 -14.09
C ASP A 125 -3.56 22.78 -13.84
N CYS A 126 -4.59 22.21 -14.48
CA CYS A 126 -5.96 22.70 -14.39
C CYS A 126 -6.68 22.22 -13.11
N PHE A 127 -6.22 21.13 -12.49
CA PHE A 127 -6.88 20.50 -11.35
C PHE A 127 -5.94 20.25 -10.14
N PRO A 128 -5.24 21.28 -9.63
CA PRO A 128 -4.30 21.10 -8.52
C PRO A 128 -4.98 20.64 -7.21
N THR A 129 -6.20 21.11 -6.96
CA THR A 129 -7.00 20.72 -5.78
C THR A 129 -7.42 19.25 -5.84
N VAL A 130 -7.82 18.77 -7.02
CA VAL A 130 -8.20 17.36 -7.23
C VAL A 130 -7.00 16.44 -7.03
N ARG A 131 -5.80 16.85 -7.46
CA ARG A 131 -4.58 16.08 -7.20
C ARG A 131 -4.26 16.00 -5.71
N ALA A 132 -4.45 17.08 -4.96
CA ALA A 132 -4.27 17.08 -3.52
C ALA A 132 -5.30 16.17 -2.83
N GLU A 133 -6.57 16.22 -3.25
CA GLU A 133 -7.63 15.33 -2.78
C GLU A 133 -7.29 13.86 -3.06
N LEU A 134 -6.94 13.52 -4.31
CA LEU A 134 -6.55 12.17 -4.69
C LEU A 134 -5.31 11.69 -3.93
N ALA A 135 -4.31 12.54 -3.72
CA ALA A 135 -3.14 12.20 -2.90
C ALA A 135 -3.53 11.90 -1.44
N GLU A 136 -4.51 12.63 -0.88
CA GLU A 136 -5.06 12.33 0.43
C GLU A 136 -5.81 10.99 0.44
N LEU A 137 -6.64 10.71 -0.57
CA LEU A 137 -7.31 9.42 -0.73
C LEU A 137 -6.29 8.27 -0.81
N GLU A 138 -5.27 8.41 -1.67
CA GLU A 138 -4.17 7.45 -1.82
C GLU A 138 -3.46 7.18 -0.50
N SER A 139 -3.14 8.23 0.27
CA SER A 139 -2.43 8.09 1.54
C SER A 139 -3.19 7.27 2.59
N ARG A 140 -4.53 7.19 2.47
CA ARG A 140 -5.41 6.44 3.36
C ARG A 140 -5.69 5.03 2.86
N VAL A 141 -5.81 4.86 1.55
CA VAL A 141 -6.31 3.62 0.92
C VAL A 141 -5.19 2.71 0.45
N LEU A 142 -4.11 3.24 -0.13
CA LEU A 142 -3.02 2.40 -0.65
C LEU A 142 -2.31 1.56 0.44
N PRO A 143 -1.97 2.12 1.63
CA PRO A 143 -1.19 1.34 2.58
C PRO A 143 -1.88 0.06 3.07
N PRO A 144 -3.16 0.09 3.48
CA PRO A 144 -3.87 -1.15 3.84
C PRO A 144 -3.94 -2.17 2.70
N ILE A 145 -4.13 -1.73 1.45
CA ILE A 145 -4.17 -2.63 0.29
C ILE A 145 -2.82 -3.31 0.07
N ILE A 146 -1.72 -2.53 0.08
CA ILE A 146 -0.37 -3.06 -0.15
C ILE A 146 0.08 -3.97 0.99
N SER A 147 -0.24 -3.61 2.24
CA SER A 147 -0.04 -4.48 3.39
C SER A 147 -0.79 -5.80 3.23
N ALA A 148 -2.07 -5.75 2.87
CA ALA A 148 -2.87 -6.95 2.67
C ALA A 148 -2.37 -7.82 1.50
N LEU A 149 -1.97 -7.21 0.38
CA LEU A 149 -1.35 -7.91 -0.75
C LEU A 149 -0.07 -8.62 -0.32
N THR A 150 0.80 -7.93 0.41
CA THR A 150 2.04 -8.51 0.94
C THR A 150 1.74 -9.66 1.90
N CYS A 151 0.73 -9.50 2.76
CA CYS A 151 0.29 -10.54 3.68
C CYS A 151 -0.21 -11.80 2.97
N VAL A 152 -1.09 -11.64 1.99
CA VAL A 152 -1.75 -12.76 1.31
C VAL A 152 -0.85 -13.47 0.29
N PHE A 153 0.06 -12.75 -0.35
CA PHE A 153 0.92 -13.33 -1.39
C PHE A 153 2.22 -13.93 -0.85
N ASN A 154 2.70 -13.49 0.31
CA ASN A 154 3.82 -14.12 0.99
C ASN A 154 3.35 -15.36 1.75
N VAL A 155 3.92 -16.51 1.41
CA VAL A 155 3.75 -17.78 2.12
C VAL A 155 5.13 -18.21 2.61
N ASP A 156 5.23 -19.02 3.67
CA ASP A 156 6.49 -19.31 4.40
C ASP A 156 7.72 -19.64 3.53
N THR A 157 7.52 -20.21 2.34
CA THR A 157 8.58 -20.60 1.40
C THR A 157 8.83 -19.60 0.27
N HIS A 158 7.97 -18.59 0.10
CA HIS A 158 7.94 -17.73 -1.08
C HIS A 158 7.69 -16.27 -0.71
N TYR A 159 8.66 -15.42 -1.06
CA TYR A 159 8.60 -14.00 -0.80
C TYR A 159 8.30 -13.21 -2.09
N VAL A 160 7.23 -12.43 -2.04
CA VAL A 160 6.61 -11.64 -3.10
C VAL A 160 6.72 -10.16 -2.72
N VAL A 161 7.20 -9.36 -3.67
CA VAL A 161 7.43 -7.92 -3.46
C VAL A 161 6.59 -7.12 -4.44
N PHE A 162 5.83 -6.16 -3.92
CA PHE A 162 5.07 -5.19 -4.71
C PHE A 162 5.87 -3.91 -4.86
N LYS A 163 6.50 -3.71 -6.03
CA LYS A 163 7.32 -2.52 -6.31
C LYS A 163 6.48 -1.48 -7.07
N LYS A 164 6.29 -0.29 -6.51
CA LYS A 164 5.65 0.82 -7.21
C LYS A 164 6.49 1.22 -8.44
N ILE A 165 5.86 1.26 -9.61
CA ILE A 165 6.48 1.70 -10.87
C ILE A 165 6.15 3.17 -11.09
N THR A 166 4.86 3.49 -11.21
CA THR A 166 4.36 4.83 -11.53
C THR A 166 2.92 4.98 -11.04
N SER A 167 2.45 6.23 -11.03
CA SER A 167 1.05 6.56 -10.80
C SER A 167 0.54 7.41 -11.96
N LEU A 168 -0.69 7.15 -12.41
CA LEU A 168 -1.40 7.94 -13.41
C LEU A 168 -2.58 8.65 -12.75
N PHE A 169 -2.86 9.85 -13.26
CA PHE A 169 -4.06 10.60 -12.94
C PHE A 169 -4.94 10.67 -14.19
N THR A 170 -6.14 10.11 -14.07
CA THR A 170 -7.09 10.06 -15.19
C THR A 170 -8.44 10.58 -14.75
N GLY A 171 -8.99 11.53 -15.51
CA GLY A 171 -10.34 12.03 -15.39
C GLY A 171 -11.25 11.42 -16.44
N LYS A 172 -12.55 11.39 -16.15
CA LYS A 172 -13.61 11.16 -17.14
C LYS A 172 -14.63 12.27 -17.06
N THR A 173 -15.00 12.84 -18.20
CA THR A 173 -16.13 13.79 -18.28
C THR A 173 -17.46 13.04 -18.18
N SER A 174 -18.56 13.76 -17.94
CA SER A 174 -19.93 13.20 -17.98
C SER A 174 -20.31 12.57 -19.33
N SER A 175 -19.63 12.95 -20.42
CA SER A 175 -19.77 12.35 -21.74
C SER A 175 -18.85 11.14 -21.98
N GLY A 176 -18.08 10.72 -20.98
CA GLY A 176 -17.18 9.56 -21.05
C GLY A 176 -15.80 9.84 -21.66
N ILE A 177 -15.47 11.10 -21.96
CA ILE A 177 -14.17 11.48 -22.55
C ILE A 177 -13.09 11.42 -21.47
N LEU A 178 -11.97 10.75 -21.78
CA LEU A 178 -10.82 10.63 -20.89
C LEU A 178 -10.03 11.95 -20.83
N VAL A 179 -9.71 12.37 -19.62
CA VAL A 179 -8.85 13.53 -19.32
C VAL A 179 -7.55 13.04 -18.71
N ARG A 180 -6.39 13.36 -19.27
CA ARG A 180 -5.08 12.98 -18.70
C ARG A 180 -4.34 14.21 -18.16
N ASP A 181 -3.76 14.09 -16.96
CA ASP A 181 -2.94 15.12 -16.30
C ASP A 181 -1.59 14.49 -15.87
N THR A 182 -0.49 14.82 -16.55
CA THR A 182 0.72 13.95 -16.62
C THR A 182 1.92 14.47 -15.80
N ARG A 183 2.66 13.56 -15.12
CA ARG A 183 4.02 13.76 -14.57
C ARG A 183 4.80 12.42 -14.52
N ILE A 184 6.12 12.41 -14.75
CA ILE A 184 6.98 11.19 -14.88
C ILE A 184 8.04 11.12 -13.77
N GLU A 185 8.25 9.93 -13.15
CA GLU A 185 9.35 9.60 -12.20
C GLU A 185 9.84 8.13 -12.37
N PHE A 186 11.13 7.81 -12.12
CA PHE A 186 11.80 6.55 -12.57
C PHE A 186 12.86 5.98 -11.59
N ARG A 187 12.91 4.64 -11.32
CA ARG A 187 14.02 3.90 -10.65
C ARG A 187 14.06 2.36 -10.91
N ALA A 188 15.25 1.75 -11.06
CA ALA A 188 15.47 0.34 -11.47
C ALA A 188 16.24 -0.53 -10.43
N GLU A 189 16.01 -1.87 -10.41
CA GLU A 189 16.81 -2.96 -9.75
C GLU A 189 16.13 -4.36 -9.95
N GLY A 190 16.89 -5.47 -10.11
CA GLY A 190 16.40 -6.80 -10.58
C GLY A 190 16.45 -7.96 -9.56
N LEU A 191 15.69 -9.07 -9.79
CA LEU A 191 15.64 -10.38 -9.06
C LEU A 191 14.67 -11.40 -9.77
N VAL A 192 14.54 -12.66 -9.30
CA VAL A 192 13.90 -13.85 -9.97
C VAL A 192 12.46 -14.19 -9.47
N SER A 193 11.61 -14.88 -10.28
CA SER A 193 10.16 -15.17 -10.04
C SER A 193 9.73 -16.66 -10.19
N TYR A 194 8.58 -17.09 -9.61
CA TYR A 194 7.96 -18.44 -9.71
C TYR A 194 6.48 -18.41 -10.17
N LYS A 195 5.93 -19.50 -10.73
CA LYS A 195 4.58 -19.52 -11.36
C LYS A 195 3.40 -19.73 -10.40
N GLN A 196 2.31 -18.97 -10.57
CA GLN A 196 1.05 -19.07 -9.82
C GLN A 196 -0.16 -19.20 -10.76
N ALA A 197 -1.14 -20.07 -10.42
CA ALA A 197 -2.33 -20.34 -11.23
C ALA A 197 -3.46 -19.32 -10.99
N ASN A 198 -4.27 -19.00 -12.02
CA ASN A 198 -5.24 -17.90 -11.99
C ASN A 198 -6.34 -18.06 -10.91
N GLN A 199 -6.84 -19.27 -10.67
CA GLN A 199 -7.85 -19.52 -9.64
C GLN A 199 -7.34 -19.15 -8.23
N GLN A 200 -6.06 -19.42 -7.95
CA GLN A 200 -5.42 -19.06 -6.68
C GLN A 200 -5.19 -17.54 -6.57
N VAL A 201 -5.13 -16.82 -7.68
CA VAL A 201 -4.99 -15.37 -7.70
C VAL A 201 -6.31 -14.70 -7.33
N ALA A 202 -7.43 -15.15 -7.92
CA ALA A 202 -8.77 -14.64 -7.59
C ALA A 202 -9.10 -14.84 -6.10
N GLU A 203 -8.89 -16.05 -5.56
CA GLU A 203 -9.09 -16.35 -4.13
C GLU A 203 -8.24 -15.45 -3.21
N LYS A 204 -6.98 -15.22 -3.59
CA LYS A 204 -6.10 -14.30 -2.87
C LYS A 204 -6.60 -12.86 -2.94
N LEU A 205 -7.12 -12.39 -4.08
CA LEU A 205 -7.68 -11.04 -4.18
C LEU A 205 -8.90 -10.84 -3.27
N ASP A 206 -9.74 -11.86 -3.11
CA ASP A 206 -10.86 -11.81 -2.16
C ASP A 206 -10.38 -11.80 -0.70
N LEU A 207 -9.31 -12.55 -0.38
CA LEU A 207 -8.67 -12.46 0.94
C LEU A 207 -8.08 -11.07 1.21
N VAL A 208 -7.47 -10.45 0.19
CA VAL A 208 -6.92 -9.07 0.26
C VAL A 208 -8.05 -8.09 0.56
N LYS A 209 -9.18 -8.19 -0.12
CA LYS A 209 -10.35 -7.33 0.15
C LYS A 209 -10.78 -7.40 1.61
N ASN A 210 -10.91 -8.61 2.14
CA ASN A 210 -11.31 -8.81 3.53
C ASN A 210 -10.25 -8.29 4.51
N LEU A 211 -8.96 -8.60 4.27
CA LEU A 211 -7.86 -8.19 5.15
C LEU A 211 -7.64 -6.67 5.14
N ALA A 212 -7.59 -6.03 3.96
CA ALA A 212 -7.32 -4.60 3.84
C ALA A 212 -8.33 -3.72 4.60
N SER A 213 -9.57 -4.19 4.74
CA SER A 213 -10.62 -3.49 5.50
C SER A 213 -10.48 -3.56 7.02
N THR A 214 -9.76 -4.56 7.54
CA THR A 214 -9.63 -4.83 8.99
C THR A 214 -8.30 -4.34 9.56
N LEU A 215 -7.30 -4.11 8.71
CA LEU A 215 -5.97 -3.69 9.13
C LEU A 215 -5.98 -2.31 9.82
N ASN A 216 -5.13 -2.16 10.83
CA ASN A 216 -4.90 -0.87 11.48
C ASN A 216 -4.26 0.11 10.48
N PRO A 217 -4.93 1.22 10.12
CA PRO A 217 -4.44 2.13 9.08
C PRO A 217 -3.06 2.72 9.39
N LYS A 218 -2.78 2.95 10.68
CA LYS A 218 -1.50 3.52 11.11
C LYS A 218 -0.38 2.49 10.99
N ALA A 219 -0.61 1.24 11.40
CA ALA A 219 0.35 0.15 11.22
C ALA A 219 0.62 -0.10 9.73
N SER A 220 -0.43 -0.22 8.91
CA SER A 220 -0.30 -0.41 7.46
C SER A 220 0.47 0.71 6.76
N ARG A 221 0.30 1.97 7.21
CA ARG A 221 1.08 3.10 6.70
C ARG A 221 2.58 2.89 6.91
N PHE A 222 3.00 2.55 8.12
CA PHE A 222 4.43 2.32 8.41
C PHE A 222 4.96 1.07 7.71
N PHE A 223 4.16 0.01 7.63
CA PHE A 223 4.49 -1.18 6.84
C PHE A 223 4.77 -0.83 5.37
N SER A 224 3.84 -0.12 4.71
CA SER A 224 3.97 0.29 3.32
C SER A 224 5.15 1.25 3.08
N LEU A 225 5.47 2.11 4.04
CA LEU A 225 6.67 2.96 3.99
C LEU A 225 7.93 2.11 4.05
N GLY A 226 7.99 1.12 4.93
CA GLY A 226 9.10 0.17 5.03
C GLY A 226 9.34 -0.61 3.74
N LEU A 227 8.27 -1.05 3.06
CA LEU A 227 8.37 -1.74 1.76
C LEU A 227 8.93 -0.86 0.64
N SER A 228 8.71 0.45 0.71
CA SER A 228 9.12 1.41 -0.33
C SER A 228 10.49 2.04 -0.08
N GLU A 229 11.10 1.75 1.07
CA GLU A 229 12.35 2.37 1.52
C GLU A 229 13.57 1.53 1.13
N ILE A 230 14.65 2.21 0.73
CA ILE A 230 15.92 1.59 0.33
C ILE A 230 16.92 1.66 1.49
N ASP A 231 16.90 2.77 2.22
CA ASP A 231 17.76 2.99 3.37
C ASP A 231 17.45 2.00 4.50
N GLN A 232 18.45 1.22 4.92
CA GLN A 232 18.25 0.12 5.87
C GLN A 232 17.81 0.60 7.25
N LEU A 233 18.31 1.75 7.69
CA LEU A 233 17.92 2.35 8.97
C LEU A 233 16.45 2.75 8.95
N LYS A 234 16.03 3.55 7.96
CA LYS A 234 14.62 3.96 7.84
C LYS A 234 13.70 2.76 7.64
N LYS A 235 14.09 1.79 6.80
CA LYS A 235 13.35 0.56 6.58
C LYS A 235 13.14 -0.20 7.90
N PHE A 236 14.20 -0.39 8.68
CA PHE A 236 14.12 -1.00 10.01
C PHE A 236 13.20 -0.21 10.96
N LEU A 237 13.36 1.10 11.04
CA LEU A 237 12.55 1.95 11.92
C LEU A 237 11.06 1.92 11.54
N TYR A 238 10.73 1.91 10.25
CA TYR A 238 9.34 1.82 9.81
C TYR A 238 8.69 0.49 10.17
N PHE A 239 9.36 -0.65 9.97
CA PHE A 239 8.80 -1.93 10.41
C PHE A 239 8.73 -2.05 11.93
N PHE A 240 9.71 -1.50 12.67
CA PHE A 240 9.63 -1.50 14.12
C PHE A 240 8.46 -0.63 14.63
N LEU A 241 8.23 0.53 14.01
CA LEU A 241 7.09 1.39 14.34
C LEU A 241 5.75 0.71 14.06
N GLU A 242 5.65 -0.03 12.96
CA GLU A 242 4.49 -0.87 12.65
C GLU A 242 4.23 -1.88 13.79
N LEU A 243 5.25 -2.66 14.17
CA LEU A 243 5.17 -3.64 15.25
C LEU A 243 4.73 -3.01 16.58
N GLU A 244 5.29 -1.84 16.91
CA GLU A 244 4.95 -1.10 18.12
C GLU A 244 3.49 -0.63 18.11
N ILE A 245 3.02 -0.10 16.98
CA ILE A 245 1.63 0.36 16.82
C ILE A 245 0.66 -0.81 16.92
N GLU A 246 0.93 -1.92 16.23
CA GLU A 246 0.02 -3.07 16.25
C GLU A 246 0.02 -3.77 17.61
N THR A 247 1.18 -3.85 18.28
CA THR A 247 1.25 -4.34 19.66
C THR A 247 0.43 -3.48 20.61
N HIS A 248 0.49 -2.15 20.48
CA HIS A 248 -0.35 -1.28 21.29
C HIS A 248 -1.84 -1.41 20.97
N ALA A 249 -2.19 -1.55 19.70
CA ALA A 249 -3.57 -1.74 19.27
C ALA A 249 -4.15 -3.06 19.77
N ALA A 250 -3.46 -4.18 19.54
CA ALA A 250 -3.83 -5.51 20.04
C ALA A 250 -3.94 -5.51 21.57
N PHE A 251 -2.93 -4.98 22.28
CA PHE A 251 -2.97 -4.88 23.73
C PHE A 251 -4.21 -4.13 24.24
N GLY A 252 -4.62 -3.05 23.56
CA GLY A 252 -5.80 -2.28 23.92
C GLY A 252 -7.14 -2.93 23.56
N ARG A 253 -7.16 -3.88 22.61
CA ARG A 253 -8.37 -4.65 22.23
C ARG A 253 -8.64 -5.83 23.17
N ILE A 254 -7.59 -6.40 23.76
CA ILE A 254 -7.70 -7.56 24.65
C ILE A 254 -8.59 -7.25 25.86
N ASN A 255 -9.61 -8.09 26.08
CA ASN A 255 -10.32 -8.13 27.35
C ASN A 255 -9.45 -8.86 28.40
N HIS A 256 -8.55 -8.10 29.03
CA HIS A 256 -7.56 -8.66 29.96
C HIS A 256 -8.18 -9.48 31.10
N GLU A 257 -9.34 -9.06 31.63
CA GLU A 257 -10.01 -9.79 32.71
C GLU A 257 -10.47 -11.18 32.24
N THR A 258 -10.98 -11.27 31.01
CA THR A 258 -11.43 -12.54 30.43
C THR A 258 -10.25 -13.46 30.18
N GLU A 259 -9.14 -12.96 29.64
CA GLU A 259 -7.95 -13.77 29.37
C GLU A 259 -7.28 -14.25 30.66
N ILE A 260 -7.19 -13.40 31.69
CA ILE A 260 -6.70 -13.83 33.01
C ILE A 260 -7.57 -14.96 33.59
N LYS A 261 -8.90 -14.87 33.46
CA LYS A 261 -9.82 -15.92 33.93
C LYS A 261 -9.70 -17.22 33.14
N LYS A 262 -9.26 -17.19 31.88
CA LYS A 262 -8.98 -18.41 31.11
C LYS A 262 -7.68 -19.07 31.58
N LEU A 263 -6.67 -18.26 31.93
CA LEU A 263 -5.36 -18.73 32.39
C LEU A 263 -5.38 -19.22 33.85
N LEU A 264 -6.30 -18.70 34.67
CA LEU A 264 -6.44 -19.07 36.08
C LEU A 264 -7.74 -19.85 36.30
N ASP A 265 -7.66 -21.09 36.79
CA ASP A 265 -8.83 -21.83 37.24
C ASP A 265 -9.62 -21.09 38.35
N LYS A 266 -10.93 -21.36 38.41
CA LYS A 266 -12.03 -20.61 39.08
C LYS A 266 -11.84 -20.06 40.52
N ASN A 267 -10.72 -20.29 41.21
CA ASN A 267 -10.55 -19.99 42.64
C ASN A 267 -9.53 -18.87 42.97
N GLY A 268 -9.18 -18.02 42.01
CA GLY A 268 -8.09 -17.04 42.16
C GLY A 268 -8.45 -15.56 42.29
N LEU A 269 -9.62 -15.15 42.81
CA LEU A 269 -10.05 -13.72 42.87
C LEU A 269 -8.95 -12.72 43.30
N PRO A 270 -8.14 -13.00 44.34
CA PRO A 270 -7.00 -12.15 44.72
C PRO A 270 -5.86 -12.14 43.69
N ILE A 271 -5.56 -13.29 43.08
CA ILE A 271 -4.52 -13.44 42.05
C ILE A 271 -4.96 -12.70 40.77
N THR A 272 -6.22 -12.83 40.36
CA THR A 272 -6.79 -12.11 39.22
C THR A 272 -6.64 -10.60 39.39
N LYS A 273 -6.95 -10.06 40.58
CA LYS A 273 -6.75 -8.63 40.88
C LYS A 273 -5.28 -8.21 40.84
N LEU A 274 -4.38 -9.03 41.39
CA LEU A 274 -2.94 -8.75 41.37
C LEU A 274 -2.40 -8.70 39.93
N ILE A 275 -2.75 -9.67 39.10
CA ILE A 275 -2.33 -9.71 37.69
C ILE A 275 -2.93 -8.52 36.93
N GLN A 276 -4.20 -8.17 37.19
CA GLN A 276 -4.83 -7.02 36.55
C GLN A 276 -4.11 -5.70 36.88
N ILE A 277 -3.70 -5.50 38.14
CA ILE A 277 -2.88 -4.34 38.52
C ILE A 277 -1.56 -4.32 37.74
N GLN A 278 -0.87 -5.46 37.65
CA GLN A 278 0.39 -5.56 36.89
C GLN A 278 0.18 -5.25 35.40
N LEU A 279 -0.87 -5.81 34.76
CA LEU A 279 -1.20 -5.55 33.36
C LEU A 279 -1.50 -4.08 33.09
N THR A 280 -2.30 -3.43 33.95
CA THR A 280 -2.56 -1.99 33.83
C THR A 280 -1.30 -1.14 34.00
N GLY A 281 -0.31 -1.65 34.73
CA GLY A 281 0.99 -1.01 34.95
C GLY A 281 2.03 -1.25 33.84
N LEU A 282 1.75 -2.10 32.84
CA LEU A 282 2.72 -2.41 31.79
C LEU A 282 2.99 -1.19 30.90
N LYS A 283 4.20 -0.63 31.04
CA LYS A 283 4.70 0.47 30.19
C LYS A 283 5.61 -0.01 29.07
N ASN A 284 6.32 -1.11 29.30
CA ASN A 284 7.30 -1.66 28.37
C ASN A 284 6.60 -2.39 27.21
N ILE A 285 6.95 -2.01 25.99
CA ILE A 285 6.40 -2.62 24.77
C ILE A 285 6.73 -4.12 24.66
N TYR A 286 7.86 -4.58 25.19
CA TYR A 286 8.21 -5.99 25.21
C TYR A 286 7.22 -6.83 26.00
N ASP A 287 6.83 -6.35 27.18
CA ASP A 287 5.91 -7.07 28.05
C ASP A 287 4.49 -7.08 27.45
N LYS A 288 4.11 -5.98 26.78
CA LYS A 288 2.86 -5.92 26.00
C LYS A 288 2.89 -6.90 24.83
N PHE A 289 4.01 -7.02 24.12
CA PHE A 289 4.17 -7.95 23.01
C PHE A 289 3.99 -9.40 23.49
N ILE A 290 4.63 -9.79 24.60
CA ILE A 290 4.45 -11.13 25.19
C ILE A 290 2.98 -11.38 25.55
N TRP A 291 2.33 -10.38 26.16
CA TRP A 291 0.91 -10.51 26.52
C TRP A 291 0.02 -10.71 25.28
N CYS A 292 0.26 -9.95 24.20
CA CYS A 292 -0.45 -10.12 22.93
C CYS A 292 -0.16 -11.48 22.29
N ALA A 293 1.10 -11.93 22.30
CA ALA A 293 1.48 -13.27 21.83
C ALA A 293 0.75 -14.38 22.60
N THR A 294 0.54 -14.19 23.90
CA THR A 294 -0.16 -15.16 24.75
C THR A 294 -1.67 -15.19 24.48
N CYS A 295 -2.28 -14.03 24.21
CA CYS A 295 -3.74 -13.89 24.22
C CYS A 295 -4.39 -13.80 22.83
N GLU A 296 -3.75 -13.11 21.88
CA GLU A 296 -4.32 -12.80 20.56
C GLU A 296 -3.52 -13.39 19.40
N TRP A 297 -2.23 -13.72 19.56
CA TRP A 297 -1.40 -14.20 18.44
C TRP A 297 -0.89 -15.62 18.68
N PRO A 298 -1.75 -16.66 18.54
CA PRO A 298 -1.42 -18.03 18.91
C PRO A 298 -0.29 -18.67 18.08
N GLU A 299 0.02 -18.12 16.91
CA GLU A 299 1.09 -18.61 16.02
C GLU A 299 2.46 -17.95 16.28
N ILE A 300 2.55 -17.05 17.27
CA ILE A 300 3.81 -16.44 17.69
C ILE A 300 4.55 -17.40 18.61
N SER A 301 5.75 -17.78 18.17
CA SER A 301 6.63 -18.72 18.88
C SER A 301 7.57 -18.01 19.86
N ASP A 302 8.21 -18.76 20.75
CA ASP A 302 9.28 -18.24 21.62
C ASP A 302 10.46 -17.64 20.84
N SER A 303 10.71 -18.17 19.63
CA SER A 303 11.70 -17.61 18.70
C SER A 303 11.30 -16.21 18.25
N ASP A 304 10.03 -15.98 17.92
CA ASP A 304 9.50 -14.68 17.51
C ASP A 304 9.54 -13.67 18.67
N ILE A 305 9.27 -14.11 19.90
CA ILE A 305 9.40 -13.29 21.11
C ILE A 305 10.86 -12.88 21.34
N THR A 306 11.79 -13.82 21.16
CA THR A 306 13.23 -13.56 21.26
C THR A 306 13.68 -12.59 20.17
N GLU A 307 13.19 -12.77 18.95
CA GLU A 307 13.42 -11.88 17.82
C GLU A 307 12.96 -10.45 18.13
N PHE A 308 11.71 -10.28 18.58
CA PHE A 308 11.17 -8.97 18.96
C PHE A 308 12.03 -8.28 20.03
N LYS A 309 12.50 -9.03 21.03
CA LYS A 309 13.40 -8.50 22.08
C LYS A 309 14.71 -7.96 21.48
N LEU A 310 15.31 -8.69 20.54
CA LEU A 310 16.55 -8.27 19.86
C LEU A 310 16.32 -7.01 19.03
N LEU A 311 15.25 -6.97 18.24
CA LEU A 311 14.89 -5.81 17.42
C LEU A 311 14.63 -4.58 18.30
N LYS A 312 13.90 -4.74 19.42
CA LYS A 312 13.64 -3.65 20.37
C LYS A 312 14.93 -3.11 20.97
N LYS A 313 15.82 -4.00 21.41
CA LYS A 313 17.11 -3.58 21.97
C LYS A 313 17.88 -2.72 20.97
N GLU A 314 17.89 -3.11 19.71
CA GLU A 314 18.59 -2.34 18.68
C GLU A 314 17.90 -1.00 18.38
N ARG A 315 16.56 -0.97 18.34
CA ARG A 315 15.84 0.30 18.24
C ARG A 315 16.19 1.25 19.38
N ASP A 316 16.27 0.74 20.60
CA ASP A 316 16.64 1.54 21.77
C ASP A 316 18.10 2.02 21.69
N ASN A 317 19.03 1.19 21.21
CA ASN A 317 20.43 1.60 20.98
C ASN A 317 20.51 2.76 19.98
N ILE A 318 19.77 2.68 18.87
CA ILE A 318 19.70 3.73 17.85
C ILE A 318 19.09 5.00 18.44
N ALA A 319 17.96 4.88 19.17
CA ALA A 319 17.28 6.01 19.78
C ALA A 319 18.14 6.75 20.83
N HIS A 320 18.99 6.01 21.55
CA HIS A 320 19.93 6.58 22.51
C HIS A 320 21.26 7.02 21.87
N GLY A 321 21.42 6.91 20.55
CA GLY A 321 22.65 7.28 19.83
C GLY A 321 23.85 6.37 20.12
N SER A 322 23.62 5.18 20.68
CA SER A 322 24.68 4.17 20.93
C SER A 322 25.12 3.47 19.65
N THR A 323 24.22 3.36 18.67
CA THR A 323 24.49 2.90 17.30
C THR A 323 23.83 3.87 16.32
N SER A 324 24.43 4.07 15.15
CA SER A 324 23.88 4.94 14.10
C SER A 324 23.04 4.19 13.09
N GLU A 325 23.26 2.88 12.95
CA GLU A 325 22.60 2.01 11.98
C GLU A 325 22.31 0.64 12.59
N PRO A 326 21.22 -0.03 12.19
CA PRO A 326 20.94 -1.38 12.63
C PRO A 326 21.94 -2.38 12.00
N PRO A 327 22.24 -3.51 12.67
CA PRO A 327 23.11 -4.52 12.08
C PRO A 327 22.54 -5.09 10.77
N PRO A 328 23.40 -5.59 9.87
CA PRO A 328 22.97 -6.15 8.59
C PRO A 328 21.88 -7.20 8.76
N GLY A 329 20.80 -7.08 7.97
CA GLY A 329 19.67 -8.01 7.97
C GLY A 329 18.59 -7.72 9.02
N PHE A 330 18.79 -6.80 9.96
CA PHE A 330 17.76 -6.45 10.97
C PHE A 330 16.51 -5.84 10.33
N ALA A 331 16.65 -5.05 9.26
CA ALA A 331 15.51 -4.54 8.52
C ALA A 331 14.62 -5.65 7.95
N LEU A 332 15.23 -6.70 7.38
CA LEU A 332 14.50 -7.87 6.85
C LEU A 332 13.88 -8.71 7.97
N ARG A 333 14.56 -8.85 9.11
CA ARG A 333 14.03 -9.56 10.28
C ARG A 333 12.81 -8.84 10.86
N ALA A 334 12.90 -7.51 11.00
CA ALA A 334 11.77 -6.67 11.41
C ALA A 334 10.61 -6.77 10.42
N GLU A 335 10.90 -6.74 9.11
CA GLU A 335 9.90 -6.91 8.05
C GLU A 335 9.16 -8.25 8.15
N LYS A 336 9.88 -9.36 8.34
CA LYS A 336 9.27 -10.69 8.47
C LYS A 336 8.38 -10.81 9.70
N LEU A 337 8.83 -10.27 10.84
CA LEU A 337 8.03 -10.28 12.06
C LEU A 337 6.79 -9.38 11.93
N ALA A 338 6.96 -8.17 11.35
CA ALA A 338 5.88 -7.25 11.03
C ALA A 338 4.81 -7.90 10.15
N HIS A 339 5.24 -8.56 9.06
CA HIS A 339 4.37 -9.30 8.17
C HIS A 339 3.57 -10.40 8.90
N LYS A 340 4.23 -11.18 9.75
CA LYS A 340 3.59 -12.23 10.55
C LYS A 340 2.55 -11.67 11.52
N ILE A 341 2.87 -10.60 12.25
CA ILE A 341 1.94 -9.96 13.20
C ILE A 341 0.74 -9.36 12.47
N LEU A 342 0.97 -8.69 11.35
CA LEU A 342 -0.07 -8.04 10.57
C LEU A 342 -1.01 -9.05 9.90
N TRP A 343 -0.52 -10.26 9.60
CA TRP A 343 -1.34 -11.41 9.20
C TRP A 343 -2.22 -11.93 10.35
N LEU A 344 -1.65 -12.06 11.55
CA LEU A 344 -2.34 -12.59 12.72
C LEU A 344 -3.37 -11.62 13.32
N ALA A 345 -3.23 -10.32 13.12
CA ALA A 345 -4.17 -9.30 13.61
C ALA A 345 -5.62 -9.42 13.05
N LYS A 346 -5.89 -10.41 12.19
CA LYS A 346 -7.21 -10.70 11.58
C LYS A 346 -7.83 -12.03 12.07
N ASN A 347 -7.01 -12.98 12.49
CA ASN A 347 -7.46 -14.31 12.95
C ASN A 347 -7.63 -14.29 14.47
#